data_AF-A0A068YQ47-F1
#
_entry.id   AF-A0A068YQ47-F1
#
_cell.length_a   1.000
_cell.length_b   1.000
_cell.length_c   1.000
_cell.angle_alpha   90.00
_cell.angle_beta   90.00
_cell.angle_gamma   90.00
#
_symmetry.space_group_name_H-M   'P 1'
#
loop_
_entity.id
_entity.type
_entity.pdbx_description
1 polymer ?
#
loop_
_entity_poly.entity_id
_entity_poly.type
_entity_poly.pdbx_seq_one_letter_code
_entity_poly.pdbx_strand_id
1 'polypeptide(L)' 'MQLETSSIVLLAVSTAVSFGLGRTFMHFRKKTQKKEAREREARALRDRPAEPESKNKSKRKRQLQQREKGPSDQKR' A
#
# COMPACT_ATOMS: atom_id res chain seq x y z
N MET A 1 5.18 14.86 51.13
CA MET A 1 4.82 15.59 49.90
C MET A 1 5.89 15.44 48.82
N GLN A 2 7.17 15.75 49.05
CA GLN A 2 8.23 15.71 48.01
C GLN A 2 8.50 14.31 47.40
N LEU A 3 8.49 13.23 48.20
CA LEU A 3 8.70 11.86 47.72
C LEU A 3 7.58 11.39 46.76
N GLU A 4 6.31 11.63 47.11
CA GLU A 4 5.14 11.28 46.28
C GLU A 4 5.17 12.01 44.93
N THR A 5 5.49 13.31 44.92
CA THR A 5 5.58 14.09 43.68
C THR A 5 6.69 13.57 42.77
N SER A 6 7.84 13.19 43.35
CA SER A 6 8.97 12.63 42.60
C SER A 6 8.61 11.29 41.96
N SER A 7 7.90 10.43 42.69
CA SER A 7 7.41 9.14 42.19
C SER A 7 6.41 9.31 41.05
N ILE A 8 5.49 10.28 41.16
CA ILE A 8 4.50 10.59 40.11
C ILE A 8 5.20 11.13 38.85
N VAL A 9 6.20 12.01 39.00
CA VAL A 9 6.97 12.53 37.88
C VAL A 9 7.76 11.43 37.18
N LEU A 10 8.41 10.54 37.93
CA LEU A 10 9.13 9.40 37.36
C LEU A 10 8.20 8.45 36.59
N LEU A 11 7.00 8.21 37.11
CA LEU A 11 5.99 7.39 36.43
C LEU A 11 5.52 8.06 35.12
N ALA A 12 5.26 9.37 35.16
CA ALA A 12 4.84 10.14 33.99
C ALA A 12 5.94 10.19 32.90
N VAL A 13 7.20 10.37 33.30
CA VAL A 13 8.34 10.34 32.37
C VAL A 13 8.52 8.95 31.77
N SER A 14 8.45 7.90 32.59
CA SER A 14 8.61 6.51 32.12
C SER A 14 7.52 6.11 31.12
N THR A 15 6.27 6.53 31.39
CA THR A 15 5.14 6.30 30.47
C THR A 15 5.27 7.12 29.19
N ALA A 16 5.70 8.39 29.27
CA ALA A 16 5.94 9.23 28.10
C ALA A 16 7.04 8.68 27.19
N VAL A 17 8.15 8.20 27.77
CA VAL A 17 9.26 7.57 27.01
C VAL A 17 8.80 6.28 26.35
N SER A 18 8.10 5.41 27.08
CA SER A 18 7.56 4.14 26.55
C SER A 18 6.59 4.37 25.39
N PHE A 19 5.69 5.35 25.53
CA PHE A 19 4.74 5.72 24.49
C PHE A 19 5.42 6.38 23.28
N GLY A 20 6.38 7.27 23.53
CA GLY A 20 7.18 7.93 22.51
C GLY A 20 7.92 6.91 21.64
N LEU A 21 8.64 5.97 22.25
CA LEU A 21 9.33 4.89 21.54
C LEU A 21 8.34 4.03 20.75
N GLY A 22 7.26 3.55 21.39
CA GLY A 22 6.25 2.73 20.70
C GLY A 22 5.65 3.43 19.49
N ARG A 23 5.35 4.73 19.60
CA ARG A 23 4.81 5.53 18.50
C ARG A 23 5.84 5.76 17.40
N THR A 24 7.10 5.98 17.75
CA THR A 24 8.20 6.18 16.80
C THR A 24 8.44 4.89 16.00
N PHE A 25 8.54 3.74 16.68
CA PHE A 25 8.63 2.42 16.05
C PHE A 25 7.43 2.13 15.15
N MET A 26 6.20 2.46 15.57
CA MET A 26 5.01 2.27 14.74
C MET A 26 5.03 3.17 13.50
N HIS A 27 5.51 4.40 13.58
CA HIS A 27 5.66 5.29 12.43
C HIS A 27 6.69 4.77 11.42
N PHE A 28 7.83 4.26 11.89
CA PHE A 28 8.81 3.62 11.01
C PHE A 28 8.26 2.33 10.38
N ARG A 29 7.58 1.47 11.16
CA ARG A 29 6.96 0.23 10.67
C ARG A 29 5.83 0.49 9.66
N LYS A 30 5.05 1.57 9.84
CA LYS A 30 4.02 2.00 8.88
C LYS A 30 4.62 2.51 7.56
N LYS A 31 5.86 3.01 7.58
CA LYS A 31 6.60 3.43 6.39
C LYS A 31 7.03 2.23 5.54
N THR A 32 7.39 1.11 6.17
CA THR A 32 7.74 -0.14 5.50
C THR A 32 6.51 -0.80 4.87
N GLN A 33 5.40 -0.88 5.61
CA GLN A 33 4.12 -1.43 5.11
C GLN A 33 3.56 -0.63 3.91
N LYS A 34 3.72 0.70 3.91
CA LYS A 34 3.31 1.54 2.77
C LYS A 34 4.16 1.31 1.52
N LYS A 35 5.44 0.94 1.67
CA LYS A 35 6.29 0.59 0.53
C LYS A 35 5.92 -0.78 -0.04
N GLU A 36 5.73 -1.78 0.82
CA GLU A 36 5.29 -3.11 0.38
C GLU A 36 3.91 -3.08 -0.28
N ALA A 37 2.97 -2.28 0.23
CA ALA A 37 1.65 -2.12 -0.39
C ALA A 37 1.75 -1.54 -1.81
N ARG A 38 2.59 -0.50 -2.00
CA ARG A 38 2.84 0.08 -3.32
C ARG A 38 3.54 -0.88 -4.28
N GLU A 39 4.49 -1.68 -3.78
CA GLU A 39 5.15 -2.70 -4.59
C GLU A 39 4.19 -3.82 -4.98
N ARG A 40 3.27 -4.22 -4.10
CA ARG A 40 2.21 -5.19 -4.41
C ARG A 40 1.22 -4.63 -5.42
N GLU A 41 0.81 -3.37 -5.31
CA GLU A 41 -0.03 -2.70 -6.31
C GLU A 41 0.67 -2.61 -7.67
N ALA A 42 1.95 -2.23 -7.70
CA ALA A 42 2.73 -2.15 -8.92
C ALA A 42 2.91 -3.53 -9.59
N ARG A 43 3.13 -4.59 -8.80
CA ARG A 43 3.18 -5.97 -9.31
C ARG A 43 1.81 -6.44 -9.81
N ALA A 44 0.73 -6.12 -9.08
CA ALA A 44 -0.63 -6.47 -9.48
C ALA A 44 -1.07 -5.78 -10.78
N LEU A 45 -0.61 -4.56 -11.04
CA LEU A 45 -0.83 -3.88 -12.33
C LEU A 45 -0.05 -4.52 -13.47
N ARG A 46 1.19 -4.99 -13.20
CA ARG A 46 2.05 -5.61 -14.22
C ARG A 46 1.57 -7.01 -14.59
N ASP A 47 1.13 -7.79 -13.61
CA ASP A 47 0.70 -9.18 -13.79
C ASP A 47 -0.81 -9.30 -13.97
N ARG A 48 -1.54 -8.19 -14.20
CA ARG A 48 -3.00 -8.25 -14.40
C ARG A 48 -3.27 -9.15 -15.62
N PRO A 49 -3.89 -10.32 -15.42
CA PRO A 49 -4.17 -11.20 -16.53
C PRO A 49 -5.14 -10.52 -17.49
N ALA A 50 -5.00 -10.81 -18.78
CA ALA A 50 -5.94 -10.35 -19.79
C ALA A 50 -7.37 -10.70 -19.34
N GLU A 51 -8.26 -9.70 -19.38
CA GLU A 51 -9.64 -9.91 -18.96
C GLU A 51 -10.25 -11.10 -19.71
N PRO A 52 -11.08 -11.92 -19.05
CA PRO A 52 -11.70 -13.07 -19.70
C PRO A 52 -12.49 -12.62 -20.94
N GLU A 53 -12.45 -13.46 -21.98
CA GLU A 53 -13.15 -13.16 -23.23
C GLU A 53 -14.63 -12.85 -22.96
N SER A 54 -15.12 -11.77 -23.57
CA SER A 54 -16.52 -11.39 -23.38
C SER A 54 -17.44 -12.49 -23.93
N LYS A 55 -18.39 -12.95 -23.10
CA LYS A 55 -19.42 -13.94 -23.50
C LYS A 55 -20.38 -13.40 -24.58
N ASN A 56 -20.41 -12.09 -24.81
CA ASN A 56 -21.23 -11.49 -25.85
C ASN A 56 -20.47 -11.45 -27.19
N LYS A 57 -21.01 -12.09 -28.23
CA LYS A 57 -20.43 -12.19 -29.58
C LYS A 57 -19.98 -10.84 -30.15
N SER A 58 -20.77 -9.78 -29.93
CA SER A 58 -20.44 -8.42 -30.41
C SER A 58 -19.22 -7.85 -29.71
N LYS A 59 -19.14 -8.02 -28.38
CA LYS A 59 -18.01 -7.54 -27.58
C LYS A 59 -16.74 -8.38 -27.82
N ARG A 60 -16.87 -9.69 -28.05
CA ARG A 60 -15.76 -10.57 -28.41
C ARG A 60 -15.09 -10.16 -29.73
N LYS A 61 -15.89 -9.81 -30.75
CA LYS A 61 -15.38 -9.29 -32.03
C LYS A 61 -14.57 -7.99 -31.85
N ARG A 62 -15.04 -7.08 -30.98
CA ARG A 62 -14.32 -5.83 -30.65
C ARG A 62 -13.01 -6.09 -29.88
N GLN A 63 -13.01 -7.02 -28.92
CA GLN A 63 -11.79 -7.42 -28.21
C GLN A 63 -10.74 -8.02 -29.16
N LEU A 64 -11.16 -8.88 -30.10
CA LEU A 64 -10.28 -9.48 -31.10
C LEU A 64 -9.64 -8.41 -32.01
N GLN A 65 -10.43 -7.45 -32.50
CA GLN A 65 -9.91 -6.36 -33.34
C GLN A 65 -8.93 -5.43 -32.59
N GLN A 66 -9.13 -5.19 -31.31
CA GLN A 66 -8.20 -4.42 -30.48
C GLN A 66 -6.92 -5.19 -30.18
N ARG A 67 -7.01 -6.52 -30.04
CA ARG A 67 -5.87 -7.41 -29.81
C ARG A 67 -5.01 -7.60 -31.06
N GLU A 68 -5.64 -7.62 -32.24
CA GLU A 68 -4.94 -7.67 -33.54
C GLU A 68 -4.25 -6.35 -33.90
N LYS A 69 -4.78 -5.21 -33.44
CA LYS A 69 -4.19 -3.90 -33.75
C LYS A 69 -2.95 -3.55 -32.92
N GLY A 70 -2.78 -4.14 -31.73
CA GLY A 70 -1.60 -3.93 -30.89
C GLY A 70 -1.29 -2.44 -30.54
N PRO A 71 -0.37 -2.16 -29.61
CA PRO A 71 0.07 -0.79 -29.31
C PRO A 71 1.06 -0.23 -30.35
N SER A 72 1.37 -0.97 -31.42
CA SER A 72 2.39 -0.59 -32.42
C SER A 72 1.90 0.40 -33.49
N ASP A 73 0.58 0.63 -33.60
CA ASP A 73 0.00 1.54 -34.61
C ASP A 73 -0.42 2.90 -34.03
N GLN A 74 0.21 3.31 -32.91
CA GLN A 74 0.05 4.65 -32.34
C GLN A 74 1.39 5.41 -32.31
N LYS A 75 2.19 5.29 -33.37
CA LYS A 75 3.23 6.26 -33.74
C LYS A 75 3.43 6.23 -35.26
N ARG A 76 2.63 7.01 -35.98
CA ARG A 76 3.04 7.81 -37.14
C ARG A 76 1.89 8.73 -37.56
#